data_AF-A0A4Q2DFF6-F1
#
_entry.id   AF-A0A4Q2DFF6-F1
#
_cell.length_a   1.000
_cell.length_b   1.000
_cell.length_c   1.000
_cell.angle_alpha   90.00
_cell.angle_beta   90.00
_cell.angle_gamma   90.00
#
_symmetry.space_group_name_H-M   'P 1'
#
loop_
_entity.id
_entity.type
_entity.pdbx_description
1 polymer ?
#
loop_
_entity_poly.entity_id
_entity_poly.type
_entity_poly.pdbx_seq_one_letter_code
_entity_poly.pdbx_strand_id
1 'polypeptide(L)'
;MNGSTIISYHSPDLPATTAPYLHKRRSPDPTLVLLIFLWHAFCGWDSAIESLHQHMMALENDIPTAQMLVSGELPRIRAHHLHYSSLLDHFIKAVDFVQQTPTPFMTPSNFDQALLDENALLMTRECRNLRNEIERLKAMLYQQEQRLKNLMTATDREYMKKMAQATTRDGAAMKQIAYLTMVFLPPSFVATVFGMNVFEISPDAHATIPQYVAIALPLTVLTMWIVIAFRSKIVLSGQVPFWLRLIWPLKKLHARYNKNSKAHLTDHDIEKGTGKRLAVPVAPKHASHC
;
A
#
# COMPACT_ATOMS: atom_id res chain seq x y z
N MET A 1 0.16 -34.98 60.91
CA MET A 1 0.96 -34.93 59.66
C MET A 1 -0.01 -34.67 58.51
N ASN A 2 -0.46 -33.44 58.33
CA ASN A 2 -1.44 -33.09 57.28
C ASN A 2 -0.80 -32.06 56.37
N GLY A 3 0.01 -32.52 55.41
CA GLY A 3 0.59 -31.65 54.39
C GLY A 3 -0.19 -31.84 53.09
N SER A 4 -0.77 -30.77 52.56
CA SER A 4 -1.26 -30.75 51.19
C SER A 4 -0.07 -30.95 50.23
N THR A 5 -0.18 -31.94 49.34
CA THR A 5 0.85 -32.23 48.33
C THR A 5 0.30 -31.83 46.96
N ILE A 6 0.99 -30.92 46.27
CA ILE A 6 0.66 -30.52 44.91
C ILE A 6 1.59 -31.29 43.96
N ILE A 7 1.01 -32.02 43.01
CA ILE A 7 1.75 -32.76 41.99
C ILE A 7 1.68 -31.95 40.70
N SER A 8 2.82 -31.45 40.23
CA SER A 8 2.93 -30.83 38.90
C SER A 8 3.48 -31.86 37.90
N TYR A 9 2.85 -31.93 36.72
CA TYR A 9 3.32 -32.76 35.62
C TYR A 9 4.00 -31.87 34.58
N HIS A 10 5.18 -32.29 34.12
CA HIS A 10 5.93 -31.61 33.07
C HIS A 10 6.34 -32.62 32.01
N SER A 11 6.37 -32.20 30.75
CA SER A 11 6.90 -33.02 29.66
C SER A 11 8.42 -33.17 29.83
N PRO A 12 9.00 -34.37 29.64
CA PRO A 12 10.42 -34.63 29.90
C PRO A 12 11.39 -33.82 29.03
N ASP A 13 10.93 -33.30 27.88
CA ASP A 13 11.79 -32.63 26.89
C ASP A 13 12.04 -31.14 27.19
N LEU A 14 11.32 -30.56 28.15
CA LEU A 14 11.41 -29.13 28.49
C LEU A 14 12.05 -28.97 29.87
N PRO A 15 13.02 -28.05 30.04
CA PRO A 15 13.60 -27.80 31.34
C PRO A 15 12.50 -27.34 32.30
N ALA A 16 12.16 -28.19 33.27
CA ALA A 16 11.28 -27.82 34.37
C ALA A 16 11.90 -26.63 35.12
N THR A 17 11.05 -25.77 35.66
CA THR A 17 11.47 -24.60 36.45
C THR A 17 12.47 -25.02 37.53
N THR A 18 13.71 -24.55 37.39
CA THR A 18 14.84 -24.88 38.30
C THR A 18 14.79 -24.09 39.60
N ALA A 19 13.74 -23.29 39.79
CA ALA A 19 13.56 -22.39 40.92
C ALA A 19 13.54 -23.15 42.26
N PRO A 20 14.63 -23.13 43.05
CA PRO A 20 14.70 -23.88 44.30
C PRO A 20 13.72 -23.37 45.35
N TYR A 21 13.28 -22.11 45.19
CA TYR A 21 12.33 -21.44 46.08
C TYR A 21 10.88 -21.93 45.90
N LEU A 22 10.51 -22.49 44.74
CA LEU A 22 9.18 -23.07 44.51
C LEU A 22 9.02 -24.42 45.23
N HIS A 23 10.09 -25.20 45.34
CA HIS A 23 10.08 -26.50 46.02
C HIS A 23 10.08 -26.41 47.55
N LYS A 24 10.50 -25.29 48.13
CA LYS A 24 10.74 -25.14 49.58
C LYS A 24 9.62 -24.40 50.33
N ARG A 25 8.61 -23.87 49.64
CA ARG A 25 7.53 -23.11 50.29
C ARG A 25 6.41 -24.03 50.76
N ARG A 26 6.27 -24.14 52.09
CA ARG A 26 5.10 -24.67 52.77
C ARG A 26 4.23 -23.49 53.21
N SER A 27 3.14 -23.20 52.51
CA SER A 27 2.04 -22.42 53.09
C SER A 27 0.99 -23.38 53.67
N PRO A 28 0.28 -22.99 54.73
CA PRO A 28 -0.83 -23.78 55.27
C PRO A 28 -2.01 -23.89 54.29
N ASP A 29 -2.15 -22.92 53.37
CA ASP A 29 -3.12 -22.97 52.28
C ASP A 29 -2.50 -23.51 50.98
N PRO A 30 -3.01 -24.61 50.41
CA PRO A 30 -2.60 -25.05 49.08
C PRO A 30 -3.10 -24.13 47.95
N THR A 31 -4.18 -23.36 48.14
CA THR A 31 -4.69 -22.45 47.10
C THR A 31 -3.72 -21.29 46.83
N LEU A 32 -3.12 -20.74 47.88
CA LEU A 32 -2.06 -19.73 47.76
C LEU A 32 -0.84 -20.26 46.98
N VAL A 33 -0.45 -21.53 47.18
CA VAL A 33 0.65 -22.13 46.40
C VAL A 33 0.27 -22.22 44.92
N LEU A 34 -0.95 -22.64 44.62
CA LEU A 34 -1.46 -22.68 43.25
C LEU A 34 -1.45 -21.30 42.60
N LEU A 35 -1.84 -20.25 43.34
CA LEU A 35 -1.77 -18.87 42.85
C LEU A 35 -0.33 -18.42 42.53
N ILE A 36 0.65 -18.83 43.34
CA ILE A 36 2.07 -18.56 43.06
C ILE A 36 2.53 -19.26 41.77
N PHE A 37 2.08 -20.49 41.51
CA PHE A 37 2.37 -21.18 40.25
C PHE A 37 1.76 -20.45 39.05
N LEU A 38 0.53 -19.95 39.17
CA LEU A 38 -0.09 -19.11 38.13
C LEU A 38 0.74 -17.83 37.92
N TRP A 39 1.15 -17.16 38.99
CA TRP A 39 2.03 -15.98 38.88
C TRP A 39 3.32 -16.29 38.13
N HIS A 40 3.97 -17.42 38.43
CA HIS A 40 5.19 -17.83 37.74
C HIS A 40 4.97 -18.11 36.25
N ALA A 41 3.88 -18.80 35.89
CA ALA A 41 3.52 -19.04 34.50
C ALA A 41 3.30 -17.72 33.75
N PHE A 42 2.64 -16.76 34.40
CA PHE A 42 2.41 -15.44 33.85
C PHE A 42 3.72 -14.67 33.57
N CYS A 43 4.69 -14.69 34.49
CA CYS A 43 6.00 -14.08 34.25
C CYS A 43 6.74 -14.68 33.04
N GLY A 44 6.58 -16.00 32.81
CA GLY A 44 7.11 -16.66 31.62
C GLY A 44 6.48 -16.15 30.33
N TRP A 45 5.16 -15.91 30.33
CA TRP A 45 4.46 -15.31 29.19
C TRP A 45 4.86 -13.87 28.93
N ASP A 46 5.00 -13.05 29.97
CA ASP A 46 5.48 -11.66 29.83
C ASP A 46 6.86 -11.61 29.15
N SER A 47 7.78 -12.47 29.60
CA SER A 47 9.12 -12.59 28.99
C SER A 47 9.07 -13.05 27.52
N ALA A 48 8.18 -14.00 27.20
CA ALA A 48 8.03 -14.49 25.83
C ALA A 48 7.45 -13.42 24.89
N ILE A 49 6.47 -12.65 25.37
CA ILE A 49 5.85 -11.55 24.62
C ILE A 49 6.85 -10.41 24.41
N GLU A 50 7.69 -10.11 25.40
CA GLU A 50 8.78 -9.15 25.25
C GLU A 50 9.80 -9.60 24.19
N SER A 51 10.19 -10.88 24.19
CA SER A 51 11.05 -11.42 23.13
C SER A 51 10.42 -11.32 21.74
N LEU A 52 9.11 -11.55 21.62
CA LEU A 52 8.37 -11.39 20.37
C LEU A 52 8.30 -9.92 19.95
N HIS A 53 8.13 -9.02 20.91
CA HIS A 53 8.13 -7.57 20.67
C HIS A 53 9.46 -7.10 20.08
N GLN A 54 10.58 -7.55 20.65
CA GLN A 54 11.91 -7.23 20.14
C GLN A 54 12.12 -7.75 18.71
N HIS A 55 11.64 -8.96 18.41
CA HIS A 55 11.69 -9.49 17.05
C HIS A 55 10.84 -8.64 16.09
N MET A 56 9.65 -8.21 16.50
CA MET A 56 8.81 -7.31 15.71
C MET A 56 9.49 -5.95 15.45
N MET A 57 10.18 -5.38 16.45
CA MET A 57 10.94 -4.14 16.27
C MET A 57 12.12 -4.32 15.30
N ALA A 58 12.84 -5.44 15.38
CA ALA A 58 13.90 -5.76 14.43
C ALA A 58 13.35 -5.87 12.99
N LEU A 59 12.22 -6.58 12.84
CA LEU A 59 11.54 -6.72 11.56
C LEU A 59 11.11 -5.37 10.98
N GLU A 60 10.61 -4.45 11.82
CA GLU A 60 10.20 -3.10 11.43
C GLU A 60 11.36 -2.27 10.86
N ASN A 61 12.55 -2.42 11.43
CA ASN A 61 13.75 -1.74 10.93
C ASN A 61 14.26 -2.31 9.60
N ASP A 62 14.06 -3.62 9.36
CA ASP A 62 14.57 -4.32 8.16
C ASP A 62 13.61 -4.28 6.95
N ILE A 63 12.39 -3.71 7.11
CA ILE A 63 11.38 -3.57 6.05
C ILE A 63 11.91 -2.94 4.74
N PRO A 64 12.80 -1.91 4.74
CA PRO A 64 13.27 -1.29 3.50
C PRO A 64 14.03 -2.27 2.59
N THR A 65 14.59 -3.33 3.15
CA THR A 65 15.54 -4.22 2.48
C THR A 65 14.97 -5.62 2.20
N ALA A 66 14.02 -6.10 3.02
CA ALA A 66 13.57 -7.50 3.00
C ALA A 66 12.05 -7.71 2.70
N GLN A 67 11.43 -6.80 1.94
CA GLN A 67 9.97 -6.77 1.66
C GLN A 67 9.31 -8.12 1.31
N MET A 68 9.98 -8.99 0.55
CA MET A 68 9.39 -10.24 0.07
C MET A 68 9.35 -11.33 1.14
N LEU A 69 10.35 -11.38 2.04
CA LEU A 69 10.43 -12.35 3.13
C LEU A 69 9.47 -11.97 4.28
N VAL A 70 9.40 -10.66 4.55
CA VAL A 70 8.61 -10.03 5.61
C VAL A 70 7.10 -10.29 5.42
N SER A 71 6.60 -10.33 4.17
CA SER A 71 5.18 -10.57 3.87
C SER A 71 4.64 -11.91 4.41
N GLY A 72 5.48 -12.95 4.50
CA GLY A 72 5.08 -14.27 5.02
C GLY A 72 5.14 -14.41 6.54
N GLU A 73 6.08 -13.72 7.19
CA GLU A 73 6.29 -13.82 8.64
C GLU A 73 5.29 -12.97 9.45
N LEU A 74 4.86 -11.80 8.94
CA LEU A 74 3.89 -10.95 9.64
C LEU A 74 2.56 -11.66 9.93
N PRO A 75 1.92 -12.38 8.97
CA PRO A 75 0.70 -13.15 9.24
C PRO A 75 0.90 -14.24 10.29
N ARG A 76 2.07 -14.90 10.30
CA ARG A 76 2.40 -15.92 11.30
C ARG A 76 2.50 -15.32 12.70
N ILE A 77 3.23 -14.21 12.85
CA ILE A 77 3.32 -13.47 14.12
C ILE A 77 1.92 -13.05 14.57
N ARG A 78 1.08 -12.56 13.67
CA ARG A 78 -0.31 -12.20 13.99
C ARG A 78 -1.12 -13.37 14.52
N ALA A 79 -1.00 -14.56 13.91
CA ALA A 79 -1.68 -15.75 14.38
C ALA A 79 -1.24 -16.11 15.81
N HIS A 80 0.06 -15.99 16.12
CA HIS A 80 0.56 -16.17 17.48
C HIS A 80 -0.03 -15.15 18.47
N HIS A 81 -0.09 -13.85 18.11
CA HIS A 81 -0.72 -12.83 18.98
C HIS A 81 -2.17 -13.15 19.30
N LEU A 82 -2.96 -13.55 18.29
CA LEU A 82 -4.36 -13.92 18.47
C LEU A 82 -4.51 -15.15 19.38
N HIS A 83 -3.64 -16.15 19.19
CA HIS A 83 -3.62 -17.33 20.04
C HIS A 83 -3.29 -16.99 21.50
N TYR A 84 -2.24 -16.20 21.73
CA TYR A 84 -1.86 -15.77 23.09
C TYR A 84 -2.93 -14.91 23.76
N SER A 85 -3.59 -14.01 23.02
CA SER A 85 -4.71 -13.22 23.55
C SER A 85 -5.85 -14.12 24.05
N SER A 86 -6.22 -15.15 23.27
CA SER A 86 -7.22 -16.14 23.71
C SER A 86 -6.74 -16.95 24.91
N LEU A 87 -5.45 -17.28 24.98
CA LEU A 87 -4.89 -18.03 26.10
C LEU A 87 -4.90 -17.21 27.41
N LEU A 88 -4.61 -15.90 27.34
CA LEU A 88 -4.72 -14.98 28.47
C LEU A 88 -6.17 -14.86 28.96
N ASP A 89 -7.17 -14.88 28.07
CA ASP A 89 -8.59 -14.90 28.46
C ASP A 89 -8.96 -16.18 29.24
N HIS A 90 -8.43 -17.33 28.85
CA HIS A 90 -8.60 -18.56 29.63
C HIS A 90 -7.85 -18.51 30.96
N PHE A 91 -6.71 -17.82 31.00
CA PHE A 91 -5.91 -17.67 32.20
C PHE A 91 -6.61 -16.78 33.25
N ILE A 92 -7.28 -15.71 32.83
CA ILE A 92 -8.15 -14.91 33.73
C ILE A 92 -9.22 -15.81 34.36
N LYS A 93 -9.86 -16.69 33.59
CA LYS A 93 -10.86 -17.63 34.11
C LYS A 93 -10.26 -18.62 35.11
N ALA A 94 -9.02 -19.04 34.92
CA ALA A 94 -8.31 -19.89 35.87
C ALA A 94 -8.03 -19.16 37.20
N VAL A 95 -7.62 -17.89 37.15
CA VAL A 95 -7.46 -17.04 38.35
C VAL A 95 -8.80 -16.83 39.06
N ASP A 96 -9.87 -16.57 38.31
CA ASP A 96 -11.22 -16.43 38.85
C ASP A 96 -11.70 -17.73 39.52
N PHE A 97 -11.41 -18.89 38.92
CA PHE A 97 -11.72 -20.19 39.52
C PHE A 97 -10.98 -20.41 40.86
N VAL A 98 -9.69 -20.07 40.91
CA VAL A 98 -8.89 -20.16 42.14
C VAL A 98 -9.42 -19.23 43.23
N GLN A 99 -9.90 -18.04 42.85
CA GLN A 99 -10.51 -17.11 43.80
C GLN A 99 -11.89 -17.60 44.31
N GLN A 100 -12.71 -18.19 43.44
CA GLN A 100 -14.08 -18.60 43.75
C GLN A 100 -14.19 -19.97 44.42
N THR A 101 -13.09 -20.74 44.46
CA THR A 101 -13.07 -22.11 45.00
C THR A 101 -12.15 -22.19 46.23
N PRO A 102 -12.61 -21.74 47.42
CA PRO A 102 -11.86 -21.91 48.66
C PRO A 102 -11.60 -23.40 48.95
N THR A 103 -10.46 -23.72 49.54
CA THR A 103 -10.17 -25.11 49.90
C THR A 103 -11.06 -25.57 51.05
N PRO A 104 -11.55 -26.83 51.02
CA PRO A 104 -12.30 -27.40 52.15
C PRO A 104 -11.44 -27.59 53.41
N PHE A 105 -10.13 -27.28 53.32
CA PHE A 105 -9.18 -27.35 54.42
C PHE A 105 -9.12 -26.05 55.25
N MET A 106 -9.46 -24.90 54.64
CA MET A 106 -9.54 -23.59 55.29
C MET A 106 -10.89 -23.39 55.99
N THR A 107 -11.13 -24.20 57.03
CA THR A 107 -12.34 -24.14 57.84
C THR A 107 -12.01 -23.74 59.28
N PRO A 108 -12.97 -23.13 60.01
CA PRO A 108 -12.78 -22.75 61.41
C PRO A 108 -12.56 -23.95 62.34
N SER A 109 -12.74 -25.18 61.85
CA SER A 109 -12.39 -26.41 62.57
C SER A 109 -10.89 -26.67 62.64
N ASN A 110 -10.11 -26.12 61.69
CA ASN A 110 -8.69 -26.41 61.52
C ASN A 110 -7.80 -25.20 61.84
N PHE A 111 -8.35 -23.98 61.76
CA PHE A 111 -7.61 -22.72 61.90
C PHE A 111 -8.42 -21.65 62.64
N ASP A 112 -7.72 -20.71 63.26
CA ASP A 112 -8.32 -19.54 63.90
C ASP A 112 -9.03 -18.63 62.87
N GLN A 113 -10.17 -18.06 63.26
CA GLN A 113 -10.97 -17.19 62.38
C GLN A 113 -10.19 -15.98 61.85
N ALA A 114 -9.33 -15.38 62.68
CA ALA A 114 -8.49 -14.24 62.26
C ALA A 114 -7.52 -14.61 61.13
N LEU A 115 -6.96 -15.83 61.16
CA LEU A 115 -6.05 -16.34 60.14
C LEU A 115 -6.80 -16.68 58.84
N LEU A 116 -8.03 -17.17 58.94
CA LEU A 116 -8.89 -17.42 57.78
C LEU A 116 -9.25 -16.11 57.08
N ASP A 117 -9.63 -15.08 57.84
CA ASP A 117 -9.98 -13.76 57.31
C ASP A 117 -8.77 -13.09 56.65
N GLU A 118 -7.58 -13.19 57.25
CA GLU A 118 -6.34 -12.67 56.67
C GLU A 118 -6.00 -13.37 55.34
N ASN A 119 -6.06 -14.71 55.29
CA ASN A 119 -5.78 -15.45 54.06
C ASN A 119 -6.80 -15.18 52.97
N ALA A 120 -8.09 -15.04 53.30
CA ALA A 120 -9.12 -14.69 52.34
C ALA A 120 -8.90 -13.29 51.73
N LEU A 121 -8.46 -12.33 52.56
CA LEU A 121 -8.09 -10.99 52.11
C LEU A 121 -6.86 -11.03 51.21
N LEU A 122 -5.81 -11.75 51.61
CA LEU A 122 -4.59 -11.93 50.81
C LEU A 122 -4.90 -12.59 49.46
N MET A 123 -5.66 -13.68 49.43
CA MET A 123 -6.10 -14.35 48.20
C MET A 123 -6.85 -13.39 47.27
N THR A 124 -7.80 -12.62 47.81
CA THR A 124 -8.57 -11.65 47.03
C THR A 124 -7.68 -10.55 46.46
N ARG A 125 -6.70 -10.07 47.23
CA ARG A 125 -5.76 -9.04 46.81
C ARG A 125 -4.84 -9.54 45.70
N GLU A 126 -4.22 -10.70 45.89
CA GLU A 126 -3.26 -11.26 44.94
C GLU A 126 -3.93 -11.72 43.64
N CYS A 127 -5.11 -12.35 43.70
CA CYS A 127 -5.89 -12.66 42.49
C CYS A 127 -6.26 -11.40 41.70
N ARG A 128 -6.69 -10.33 42.40
CA ARG A 128 -7.00 -9.04 41.76
C ARG A 128 -5.76 -8.43 41.12
N ASN A 129 -4.62 -8.47 41.81
CA ASN A 129 -3.36 -7.96 41.29
C ASN A 129 -2.92 -8.71 40.03
N LEU A 130 -2.95 -10.05 40.07
CA LEU A 130 -2.62 -10.88 38.91
C LEU A 130 -3.56 -10.62 37.75
N ARG A 131 -4.87 -10.48 38.00
CA ARG A 131 -5.85 -10.15 36.96
C ARG A 131 -5.55 -8.80 36.28
N ASN A 132 -5.24 -7.77 37.07
CA ASN A 132 -4.89 -6.47 36.53
C ASN A 132 -3.64 -6.55 35.64
N GLU A 133 -2.66 -7.35 36.04
CA GLU A 133 -1.43 -7.55 35.29
C GLU A 133 -1.66 -8.32 33.99
N ILE A 134 -2.56 -9.32 33.99
CA ILE A 134 -2.98 -10.02 32.77
C ILE A 134 -3.70 -9.07 31.80
N GLU A 135 -4.59 -8.21 32.30
CA GLU A 135 -5.27 -7.20 31.47
C GLU A 135 -4.28 -6.18 30.90
N ARG A 136 -3.27 -5.78 31.69
CA ARG A 136 -2.17 -4.92 31.21
C ARG A 136 -1.43 -5.58 30.05
N LEU A 137 -1.06 -6.86 30.18
CA LEU A 137 -0.36 -7.61 29.14
C LEU A 137 -1.22 -7.79 27.88
N LYS A 138 -2.52 -8.04 28.04
CA LYS A 138 -3.47 -8.11 26.94
C LYS A 138 -3.59 -6.77 26.19
N ALA A 139 -3.64 -5.65 26.91
CA ALA A 139 -3.65 -4.32 26.31
C ALA A 139 -2.36 -4.06 25.50
N MET A 140 -1.19 -4.49 26.01
CA MET A 140 0.08 -4.41 25.28
C MET A 140 0.05 -5.26 24.00
N LEU A 141 -0.41 -6.50 24.06
CA LEU A 141 -0.57 -7.36 22.88
C LEU A 141 -1.49 -6.74 21.82
N TYR A 142 -2.59 -6.12 22.25
CA TYR A 142 -3.52 -5.42 21.36
C TYR A 142 -2.85 -4.22 20.67
N GLN A 143 -2.08 -3.42 21.40
CA GLN A 143 -1.30 -2.32 20.80
C GLN A 143 -0.30 -2.83 19.76
N GLN A 144 0.39 -3.93 20.05
CA GLN A 144 1.31 -4.56 19.11
C GLN A 144 0.58 -5.09 17.87
N GLU A 145 -0.61 -5.67 18.00
CA GLU A 145 -1.42 -6.11 16.84
C GLU A 145 -1.79 -4.92 15.93
N GLN A 146 -2.18 -3.78 16.51
CA GLN A 146 -2.49 -2.58 15.72
C GLN A 146 -1.26 -2.06 14.96
N ARG A 147 -0.08 -2.08 15.58
CA ARG A 147 1.18 -1.73 14.90
C ARG A 147 1.46 -2.70 13.76
N LEU A 148 1.37 -4.00 14.01
CA LEU A 148 1.57 -5.04 13.00
C LEU A 148 0.62 -4.87 11.81
N LYS A 149 -0.65 -4.56 12.06
CA LYS A 149 -1.64 -4.28 11.01
C LYS A 149 -1.26 -3.05 10.19
N ASN A 150 -0.80 -1.98 10.83
CA ASN A 150 -0.34 -0.79 10.12
C ASN A 150 0.87 -1.12 9.22
N LEU A 151 1.82 -1.90 9.71
CA LEU A 151 2.98 -2.36 8.93
C LEU A 151 2.58 -3.22 7.72
N MET A 152 1.64 -4.16 7.89
CA MET A 152 1.07 -4.94 6.78
C MET A 152 0.49 -4.00 5.71
N THR A 153 -0.37 -3.05 6.12
CA THR A 153 -0.99 -2.13 5.15
C THR A 153 0.01 -1.19 4.48
N ALA A 154 1.08 -0.79 5.18
CA ALA A 154 2.15 0.03 4.60
C ALA A 154 2.92 -0.76 3.53
N THR A 155 3.26 -2.01 3.83
CA THR A 155 3.93 -2.93 2.90
C THR A 155 3.07 -3.20 1.67
N ASP A 156 1.77 -3.47 1.87
CA ASP A 156 0.81 -3.70 0.78
C ASP A 156 0.69 -2.46 -0.12
N ARG A 157 0.63 -1.25 0.45
CA ARG A 157 0.59 0.00 -0.33
C ARG A 157 1.83 0.17 -1.19
N GLU A 158 3.01 -0.15 -0.67
CA GLU A 158 4.25 -0.05 -1.45
C GLU A 158 4.26 -1.06 -2.60
N TYR A 159 3.86 -2.31 -2.34
CA TYR A 159 3.72 -3.32 -3.38
C TYR A 159 2.72 -2.89 -4.45
N MET A 160 1.55 -2.39 -4.05
CA MET A 160 0.54 -1.85 -4.96
C MET A 160 1.04 -0.64 -5.75
N LYS A 161 1.88 0.20 -5.15
CA LYS A 161 2.54 1.31 -5.86
C LYS A 161 3.49 0.80 -6.93
N LYS A 162 4.33 -0.21 -6.63
CA LYS A 162 5.23 -0.82 -7.61
C LYS A 162 4.46 -1.51 -8.74
N MET A 163 3.39 -2.22 -8.40
CA MET A 163 2.47 -2.83 -9.39
C MET A 163 1.79 -1.76 -10.25
N ALA A 164 1.28 -0.67 -9.66
CA ALA A 164 0.68 0.43 -10.43
C ALA A 164 1.72 1.11 -11.34
N GLN A 165 2.96 1.29 -10.88
CA GLN A 165 4.05 1.82 -11.71
C GLN A 165 4.39 0.87 -12.88
N ALA A 166 4.45 -0.44 -12.64
CA ALA A 166 4.60 -1.42 -13.72
C ALA A 166 3.43 -1.37 -14.71
N THR A 167 2.19 -1.39 -14.22
CA THR A 167 0.97 -1.30 -15.06
C THR A 167 0.91 0.00 -15.86
N THR A 168 1.32 1.13 -15.29
CA THR A 168 1.37 2.41 -16.02
C THR A 168 2.45 2.40 -17.11
N ARG A 169 3.61 1.78 -16.86
CA ARG A 169 4.63 1.54 -17.88
C ARG A 169 4.12 0.62 -18.98
N ASP A 170 3.46 -0.47 -18.61
CA ASP A 170 2.87 -1.41 -19.56
C ASP A 170 1.76 -0.74 -20.38
N GLY A 171 0.97 0.15 -19.76
CA GLY A 171 -0.01 0.99 -20.44
C GLY A 171 0.61 1.97 -21.44
N ALA A 172 1.85 2.42 -21.23
CA ALA A 172 2.58 3.22 -22.21
C ALA A 172 3.00 2.37 -23.42
N ALA A 173 3.50 1.16 -23.20
CA ALA A 173 3.81 0.21 -24.26
C ALA A 173 2.56 -0.18 -25.07
N MET A 174 1.44 -0.44 -24.38
CA MET A 174 0.15 -0.74 -25.01
C MET A 174 -0.34 0.42 -25.91
N LYS A 175 -0.18 1.67 -25.45
CA LYS A 175 -0.49 2.85 -26.26
C LYS A 175 0.38 2.92 -27.52
N GLN A 176 1.66 2.58 -27.43
CA GLN A 176 2.57 2.58 -28.59
C GLN A 176 2.14 1.56 -29.65
N ILE A 177 1.84 0.33 -29.24
CA ILE A 177 1.34 -0.72 -30.15
C ILE A 177 0.03 -0.27 -30.81
N ALA A 178 -0.89 0.32 -30.04
CA ALA A 178 -2.15 0.84 -30.56
C ALA A 178 -1.96 1.96 -31.59
N TYR A 179 -0.96 2.85 -31.43
CA TYR A 179 -0.68 3.85 -32.47
C TYR A 179 -0.11 3.23 -33.74
N LEU A 180 0.71 2.19 -33.61
CA LEU A 180 1.23 1.46 -34.77
C LEU A 180 0.08 0.87 -35.59
N THR A 181 -0.85 0.14 -34.95
CA THR A 181 -1.99 -0.44 -35.66
C THR A 181 -2.89 0.62 -36.29
N MET A 182 -3.11 1.76 -35.63
CA MET A 182 -3.89 2.88 -36.21
C MET A 182 -3.30 3.46 -37.50
N VAL A 183 -1.96 3.48 -37.63
CA VAL A 183 -1.28 3.98 -38.84
C VAL A 183 -1.30 2.94 -39.95
N PHE A 184 -1.13 1.65 -39.62
CA PHE A 184 -1.06 0.58 -40.61
C PHE A 184 -2.42 0.05 -41.08
N LEU A 185 -3.49 0.21 -40.30
CA LEU A 185 -4.81 -0.32 -40.62
C LEU A 185 -5.40 0.25 -41.94
N PRO A 186 -5.39 1.58 -42.19
CA PRO A 186 -6.01 2.13 -43.39
C PRO A 186 -5.33 1.72 -44.70
N PRO A 187 -3.99 1.79 -44.84
CA PRO A 187 -3.30 1.30 -46.04
C PRO A 187 -3.49 -0.20 -46.25
N SER A 188 -3.52 -0.98 -45.17
CA SER A 188 -3.75 -2.43 -45.24
C SER A 188 -5.15 -2.73 -45.75
N PHE A 189 -6.18 -2.01 -45.28
CA PHE A 189 -7.55 -2.14 -45.78
C PHE A 189 -7.63 -1.85 -47.28
N VAL A 190 -7.04 -0.74 -47.74
CA VAL A 190 -7.01 -0.39 -49.15
C VAL A 190 -6.24 -1.45 -49.95
N ALA A 191 -5.11 -1.95 -49.44
CA ALA A 191 -4.33 -2.99 -50.11
C ALA A 191 -5.13 -4.29 -50.27
N THR A 192 -5.91 -4.69 -49.25
CA THR A 192 -6.80 -5.85 -49.34
C THR A 192 -7.91 -5.65 -50.37
N VAL A 193 -8.55 -4.47 -50.39
CA VAL A 193 -9.61 -4.15 -51.38
C VAL A 193 -9.06 -4.22 -52.80
N PHE A 194 -7.87 -3.68 -53.05
CA PHE A 194 -7.23 -3.76 -54.37
C PHE A 194 -6.68 -5.15 -54.71
N GLY A 195 -6.30 -5.95 -53.71
CA GLY A 195 -5.85 -7.33 -53.87
C GLY A 195 -6.99 -8.33 -54.15
N MET A 196 -8.23 -7.97 -53.80
CA MET A 196 -9.43 -8.73 -54.15
C MET A 196 -9.87 -8.37 -55.58
N ASN A 197 -9.44 -9.13 -56.60
CA ASN A 197 -9.88 -9.12 -58.02
C ASN A 197 -10.72 -7.92 -58.51
N VAL A 198 -10.24 -6.68 -58.34
CA VAL A 198 -10.91 -5.47 -58.87
C VAL A 198 -10.87 -5.45 -60.41
N PHE A 199 -9.97 -6.24 -61.00
CA PHE A 199 -9.81 -6.44 -62.44
C PHE A 199 -11.03 -7.08 -63.12
N GLU A 200 -11.88 -7.81 -62.40
CA GLU A 200 -13.02 -8.55 -62.99
C GLU A 200 -14.32 -7.74 -62.99
N ILE A 201 -14.38 -6.63 -62.23
CA ILE A 201 -15.58 -5.80 -62.05
C ILE A 201 -15.61 -4.59 -63.01
N SER A 202 -14.46 -4.14 -63.53
CA SER A 202 -14.36 -3.03 -64.49
C SER A 202 -13.20 -3.22 -65.49
N PRO A 203 -13.45 -3.65 -66.74
CA PRO A 203 -12.39 -3.95 -67.71
C PRO A 203 -11.59 -2.73 -68.24
N ASP A 204 -12.04 -1.50 -67.98
CA ASP A 204 -11.35 -0.25 -68.33
C ASP A 204 -10.57 0.39 -67.16
N ALA A 205 -10.65 -0.19 -65.95
CA ALA A 205 -9.98 0.35 -64.78
C ALA A 205 -8.59 -0.27 -64.63
N HIS A 206 -7.58 0.32 -65.29
CA HIS A 206 -6.19 0.03 -64.97
C HIS A 206 -5.91 0.46 -63.52
N ALA A 207 -6.07 -0.47 -62.57
CA ALA A 207 -5.72 -0.31 -61.16
C ALA A 207 -4.21 -0.08 -61.05
N THR A 208 -3.80 1.16 -61.28
CA THR A 208 -2.40 1.57 -61.35
C THR A 208 -1.97 2.02 -59.96
N ILE A 209 -0.70 1.78 -59.58
CA ILE A 209 -0.10 2.22 -58.30
C ILE A 209 -0.48 3.66 -57.90
N PRO A 210 -0.61 4.65 -58.81
CA PRO A 210 -1.07 6.00 -58.48
C PRO A 210 -2.48 6.07 -57.88
N GLN A 211 -3.43 5.24 -58.32
CA GLN A 211 -4.80 5.24 -57.78
C GLN A 211 -4.85 4.68 -56.35
N TYR A 212 -4.04 3.65 -56.07
CA TYR A 212 -3.84 3.15 -54.71
C TYR A 212 -3.32 4.27 -53.79
N VAL A 213 -2.25 4.97 -54.23
CA VAL A 213 -1.65 6.06 -53.47
C VAL A 213 -2.65 7.22 -53.28
N ALA A 214 -3.43 7.55 -54.32
CA ALA A 214 -4.44 8.62 -54.29
C ALA A 214 -5.58 8.36 -53.30
N ILE A 215 -5.89 7.10 -52.98
CA ILE A 215 -6.95 6.73 -52.03
C ILE A 215 -6.38 6.45 -50.63
N ALA A 216 -5.21 5.80 -50.54
CA ALA A 216 -4.58 5.46 -49.28
C ALA A 216 -4.08 6.69 -48.51
N LEU A 217 -3.54 7.71 -49.19
CA LEU A 217 -3.08 8.95 -48.55
C LEU A 217 -4.20 9.76 -47.85
N PRO A 218 -5.32 10.11 -48.51
CA PRO A 218 -6.37 10.86 -47.83
C PRO A 218 -7.00 10.05 -46.70
N LEU A 219 -7.09 8.73 -46.84
CA LEU A 219 -7.62 7.86 -45.79
C LEU A 219 -6.71 7.84 -44.55
N THR A 220 -5.38 7.80 -44.73
CA THR A 220 -4.41 7.88 -43.61
C THR A 220 -4.39 9.26 -42.95
N VAL A 221 -4.52 10.33 -43.74
CA VAL A 221 -4.67 11.69 -43.19
C VAL A 221 -5.96 11.81 -42.39
N LEU A 222 -7.07 11.24 -42.88
CA LEU A 222 -8.36 11.23 -42.19
C LEU A 222 -8.32 10.40 -40.90
N THR A 223 -7.67 9.24 -40.89
CA THR A 223 -7.56 8.44 -39.65
C THR A 223 -6.68 9.16 -38.63
N MET A 224 -5.57 9.76 -39.05
CA MET A 224 -4.72 10.56 -38.16
C MET A 224 -5.46 11.80 -37.63
N TRP A 225 -6.28 12.44 -38.48
CA TRP A 225 -7.17 13.53 -38.10
C TRP A 225 -8.11 13.14 -36.96
N ILE A 226 -8.81 12.03 -37.15
CA ILE A 226 -9.77 11.49 -36.20
C ILE A 226 -9.07 11.16 -34.88
N VAL A 227 -7.90 10.53 -34.91
CA VAL A 227 -7.12 10.19 -33.70
C VAL A 227 -6.72 11.43 -32.90
N ILE A 228 -6.22 12.47 -33.57
CA ILE A 228 -5.86 13.75 -32.93
C ILE A 228 -7.10 14.39 -32.28
N ALA A 229 -8.23 14.36 -32.97
CA ALA A 229 -9.49 14.88 -32.45
C ALA A 229 -9.96 14.09 -31.20
N PHE A 230 -9.88 12.76 -31.22
CA PHE A 230 -10.24 11.91 -30.07
C PHE A 230 -9.29 12.07 -28.88
N ARG A 231 -7.97 12.19 -29.10
CA ARG A 231 -6.99 12.54 -28.04
C ARG A 231 -7.35 13.84 -27.33
N SER A 232 -7.87 14.83 -28.06
CA SER A 232 -8.24 16.15 -27.49
C SER A 232 -9.43 16.08 -26.53
N LYS A 233 -10.33 15.11 -26.71
CA LYS A 233 -11.49 14.90 -25.82
C LYS A 233 -11.07 14.62 -24.38
N ILE A 234 -9.90 14.02 -24.18
CA ILE A 234 -9.33 13.70 -22.85
C ILE A 234 -8.71 14.94 -22.19
N VAL A 235 -8.24 15.91 -22.99
CA VAL A 235 -7.53 17.11 -22.49
C VAL A 235 -8.46 18.27 -22.16
N LEU A 236 -9.59 18.41 -22.85
CA LEU A 236 -10.60 19.42 -22.56
C LEU A 236 -11.82 18.76 -21.90
N SER A 237 -11.79 18.45 -20.60
CA SER A 237 -13.02 18.05 -19.87
C SER A 237 -13.87 19.28 -19.51
N GLY A 238 -14.47 19.90 -20.53
CA GLY A 238 -15.47 20.98 -20.38
C GLY A 238 -16.62 20.80 -21.38
N GLN A 239 -17.81 21.30 -21.03
CA GLN A 239 -19.00 21.29 -21.89
C GLN A 239 -18.78 22.15 -23.14
N VAL A 240 -18.22 21.55 -24.19
CA VAL A 240 -18.20 22.14 -25.54
C VAL A 240 -18.88 21.18 -26.52
N PRO A 241 -19.64 21.70 -27.50
CA PRO A 241 -20.34 20.86 -28.46
C PRO A 241 -19.36 20.02 -29.28
N PHE A 242 -19.75 18.78 -29.58
CA PHE A 242 -18.95 17.77 -30.26
C PHE A 242 -18.27 18.30 -31.54
N TRP A 243 -18.99 19.08 -32.34
CA TRP A 243 -18.52 19.63 -33.61
C TRP A 243 -17.44 20.71 -33.45
N LEU A 244 -17.58 21.63 -32.49
CA LEU A 244 -16.54 22.65 -32.22
C LEU A 244 -15.23 22.01 -31.75
N ARG A 245 -15.32 20.86 -31.08
CA ARG A 245 -14.15 20.09 -30.61
C ARG A 245 -13.44 19.36 -31.76
N LEU A 246 -14.18 18.86 -32.75
CA LEU A 246 -13.61 18.19 -33.94
C LEU A 246 -12.85 19.18 -34.87
N ILE A 247 -13.29 20.44 -34.91
CA ILE A 247 -12.73 21.48 -35.78
C ILE A 247 -11.52 22.19 -35.16
N TRP A 248 -11.27 22.03 -33.85
CA TRP A 248 -10.14 22.67 -33.17
C TRP A 248 -8.76 22.39 -33.79
N PRO A 249 -8.38 21.15 -34.14
CA PRO A 249 -7.11 20.90 -34.80
C PRO A 249 -7.00 21.62 -36.16
N LEU A 250 -8.10 21.76 -36.90
CA LEU A 250 -8.14 22.44 -38.23
C LEU A 250 -7.94 23.93 -38.01
N LYS A 251 -8.66 24.49 -37.04
CA LYS A 251 -8.56 25.90 -36.65
C LYS A 251 -7.16 26.24 -36.18
N LYS A 252 -6.49 25.37 -35.41
CA LYS A 252 -5.10 25.57 -34.96
C LYS A 252 -4.11 25.51 -36.13
N LEU A 253 -4.27 24.56 -37.04
CA LEU A 253 -3.43 24.48 -38.25
C LEU A 253 -3.61 25.71 -39.14
N HIS A 254 -4.87 26.11 -39.38
CA HIS A 254 -5.23 27.28 -40.16
C HIS A 254 -4.73 28.58 -39.52
N ALA A 255 -4.82 28.71 -38.19
CA ALA A 255 -4.25 29.85 -37.47
C ALA A 255 -2.72 29.90 -37.57
N ARG A 256 -2.05 28.75 -37.58
CA ARG A 256 -0.58 28.65 -37.76
C ARG A 256 -0.16 29.02 -39.19
N TYR A 257 -0.91 28.55 -40.19
CA TYR A 257 -0.72 28.88 -41.59
C TYR A 257 -0.92 30.39 -41.85
N ASN A 258 -2.00 30.97 -41.32
CA ASN A 258 -2.28 32.40 -41.46
C ASN A 258 -1.25 33.28 -40.73
N LYS A 259 -0.70 32.83 -39.60
CA LYS A 259 0.38 33.54 -38.88
C LYS A 259 1.68 33.58 -39.68
N ASN A 260 2.05 32.47 -40.32
CA ASN A 260 3.24 32.42 -41.19
C ASN A 260 3.06 33.25 -42.47
N SER A 261 1.86 33.26 -43.04
CA SER A 261 1.55 34.10 -44.22
C SER A 261 1.63 35.60 -43.89
N LYS A 262 1.09 36.02 -42.73
CA LYS A 262 1.21 37.42 -42.27
C LYS A 262 2.65 37.83 -41.95
N ALA A 263 3.47 36.94 -41.39
CA ALA A 263 4.89 37.22 -41.13
C ALA A 263 5.66 37.46 -42.43
N HIS A 264 5.33 36.72 -43.50
CA HIS A 264 5.95 36.85 -44.81
C HIS A 264 5.47 38.09 -45.60
N LEU A 265 4.26 38.61 -45.33
CA LEU A 265 3.80 39.90 -45.87
C LEU A 265 4.46 41.09 -45.18
N THR A 266 4.62 41.06 -43.85
CA THR A 266 5.25 42.16 -43.10
C THR A 266 6.72 42.41 -43.48
N ASP A 267 7.46 41.37 -43.87
CA ASP A 267 8.87 41.51 -44.26
C ASP A 267 9.00 42.23 -45.62
N HIS A 268 8.11 41.90 -46.56
CA HIS A 268 8.04 42.52 -47.88
C HIS A 268 7.55 43.99 -47.84
N ASP A 269 6.80 44.38 -46.81
CA ASP A 269 6.36 45.77 -46.59
C ASP A 269 7.44 46.64 -45.90
N ILE A 270 8.31 46.06 -45.08
CA ILE A 270 9.45 46.75 -44.45
C ILE A 270 10.54 47.09 -45.50
N GLU A 271 10.75 46.22 -46.48
CA GLU A 271 11.69 46.44 -47.58
C GLU A 271 11.22 47.56 -48.54
N LYS A 272 9.90 47.71 -48.75
CA LYS A 272 9.33 48.80 -49.57
C LYS A 272 9.26 50.14 -48.85
N GLY A 273 9.18 50.15 -47.51
CA GLY A 273 9.12 51.38 -46.70
C GLY A 273 10.47 52.08 -46.49
N THR A 274 11.58 51.37 -46.65
CA THR A 274 12.94 51.87 -46.35
C THR A 274 13.61 52.59 -47.52
N GLY A 275 13.05 52.53 -48.75
CA GLY A 275 13.57 53.24 -49.93
C GLY A 275 13.24 54.74 -50.02
N LYS A 276 12.49 55.32 -49.07
CA LYS A 276 11.99 56.71 -49.15
C LYS A 276 12.48 57.68 -48.06
N ARG A 277 13.41 57.29 -47.18
CA ARG A 277 14.01 58.21 -46.20
C ARG A 277 15.53 58.29 -46.32
N LEU A 278 16.00 58.99 -47.34
CA LEU A 278 17.36 59.51 -47.43
C LEU A 278 17.28 61.03 -47.60
N ALA A 279 17.33 61.76 -46.48
CA ALA A 279 17.86 63.12 -46.36
C ALA A 279 17.67 63.62 -44.92
N VAL A 280 18.67 63.42 -44.06
CA VAL A 280 18.88 64.28 -42.89
C VAL A 280 20.39 64.59 -42.86
N PRO A 281 20.79 65.87 -42.84
CA PRO A 281 22.20 66.24 -42.83
C PRO A 281 22.80 66.01 -41.44
N VAL A 282 23.99 65.44 -41.43
CA VAL A 282 24.83 65.20 -40.25
C VAL A 282 25.45 66.53 -39.82
N ALA A 283 25.31 66.90 -38.54
CA ALA A 283 26.03 67.99 -37.89
C ALA A 283 26.97 67.44 -36.80
N PRO A 284 28.15 68.07 -36.56
CA PRO A 284 29.27 67.41 -35.92
C PRO A 284 29.29 67.49 -34.39
N LYS A 285 30.01 66.52 -33.82
CA LYS A 285 30.30 66.27 -32.42
C LYS A 285 30.97 67.45 -31.71
N HIS A 286 30.55 67.73 -30.48
CA HIS A 286 31.38 68.37 -29.47
C HIS A 286 31.55 67.47 -28.24
N ALA A 287 32.81 67.36 -27.82
CA ALA A 287 33.29 66.66 -26.65
C ALA A 287 33.47 67.64 -25.48
N SER A 288 33.22 67.16 -24.25
CA SER A 288 33.77 67.66 -22.98
C SER A 288 33.16 66.83 -21.84
N HIS A 289 33.91 65.91 -21.22
CA HIS A 289 34.69 66.10 -19.98
C HIS A 289 33.86 66.62 -18.78
N CYS A 290 33.46 65.70 -17.90
CA CYS A 290 33.88 65.55 -16.49
C CYS A 290 32.92 64.59 -15.77
#